data_AF-A0A6A2YY07-F1
#
_entry.id   AF-A0A6A2YY07-F1
#
_cell.length_a   1.000
_cell.length_b   1.000
_cell.length_c   1.000
_cell.angle_alpha   90.00
_cell.angle_beta   90.00
_cell.angle_gamma   90.00
#
_symmetry.space_group_name_H-M   'P 1'
#
loop_
_entity.id
_entity.type
_entity.pdbx_description
1 polymer ?
#
loop_
_entity_poly.entity_id
_entity_poly.type
_entity_poly.pdbx_seq_one_letter_code
_entity_poly.pdbx_strand_id
1 'polypeptide(L)'
;MLIGALLSPGPKRSDMISDQRDNIVLTQKNVQALRTLFNIAHRLHNVLGPSWVLVLETLSSLDRAIHSPHATTQEVSTSVPRLTTTSSGQYSDFSILSSLNSQLFESSALMNISAVKSLLSALCQLSHQCMLDTSSGFGPSTSQKIGSISFSVERMISILVNNLHRVLPLWDQVVGHFLQLADNSNQNLRNMALDALDQSICAVLGSEKSEDHTSSRSDDNSQDVRTSAFF
;
A
#
# COMPACT_ATOMS: atom_id res chain seq x y z
N MET A 1 -1.61 -17.53 -72.97
CA MET A 1 -0.97 -16.32 -72.39
C MET A 1 -1.51 -16.17 -70.96
N LEU A 2 -0.67 -16.48 -69.97
CA LEU A 2 -0.02 -15.52 -69.04
C LEU A 2 -1.02 -14.90 -68.05
N ILE A 3 -1.15 -15.46 -66.84
CA ILE A 3 -0.52 -15.02 -65.56
C ILE A 3 -0.97 -13.63 -65.12
N GLY A 4 -1.50 -13.53 -63.89
CA GLY A 4 -1.69 -12.26 -63.21
C GLY A 4 -2.40 -12.37 -61.86
N ALA A 5 -1.79 -13.06 -60.90
CA ALA A 5 -2.16 -12.95 -59.50
C ALA A 5 -1.96 -11.51 -59.01
N LEU A 6 -2.99 -10.87 -58.47
CA LEU A 6 -2.82 -9.74 -57.56
C LEU A 6 -3.59 -10.03 -56.26
N LEU A 7 -2.83 -10.53 -55.30
CA LEU A 7 -3.13 -10.45 -53.88
C LEU A 7 -3.34 -8.95 -53.53
N SER A 8 -4.52 -8.60 -53.01
CA SER A 8 -4.70 -7.32 -52.32
C SER A 8 -4.57 -7.57 -50.81
N PRO A 9 -3.72 -6.81 -50.07
CA PRO A 9 -3.33 -7.14 -48.71
C PRO A 9 -4.45 -6.81 -47.73
N GLY A 10 -4.76 -7.74 -46.83
CA GLY A 10 -5.65 -7.49 -45.70
C GLY A 10 -5.12 -6.37 -44.78
N PRO A 11 -5.99 -5.66 -44.05
CA PRO A 11 -5.56 -4.66 -43.09
C PRO A 11 -5.00 -5.36 -41.86
N LYS A 12 -3.71 -5.73 -41.90
CA LYS A 12 -2.91 -5.94 -40.69
C LYS A 12 -2.48 -4.58 -40.16
N ARG A 13 -3.09 -4.16 -39.05
CA ARG A 13 -2.56 -3.31 -37.95
C ARG A 13 -3.62 -2.33 -37.46
N SER A 14 -4.45 -2.82 -36.55
CA SER A 14 -5.08 -1.97 -35.53
C SER A 14 -4.97 -2.57 -34.12
N ASP A 15 -4.54 -3.83 -33.98
CA ASP A 15 -4.53 -4.53 -32.68
C ASP A 15 -3.16 -4.55 -31.97
N MET A 16 -2.27 -3.57 -32.23
CA MET A 16 -0.95 -3.52 -31.58
C MET A 16 -0.66 -2.25 -30.78
N ILE A 17 -1.69 -1.46 -30.42
CA ILE A 17 -1.51 -0.25 -29.60
C ILE A 17 -2.10 -0.42 -28.18
N SER A 18 -2.87 -1.48 -27.91
CA SER A 18 -3.57 -1.61 -26.61
C SER A 18 -2.81 -2.38 -25.51
N ASP A 19 -1.77 -3.15 -25.82
CA ASP A 19 -1.11 -4.06 -24.84
C ASP A 19 0.27 -3.60 -24.37
N GLN A 20 0.74 -2.42 -24.77
CA GLN A 20 2.04 -1.88 -24.35
C GLN A 20 1.92 -0.84 -23.23
N ARG A 21 1.06 -1.09 -22.23
CA ARG A 21 0.97 -0.21 -21.05
C ARG A 21 0.98 -1.07 -19.79
N ASP A 22 1.99 -0.82 -18.96
CA ASP A 22 2.22 -1.39 -17.61
C ASP A 22 3.13 -2.63 -17.49
N ASN A 23 4.06 -2.84 -18.43
CA ASN A 23 5.28 -3.61 -18.12
C ASN A 23 6.22 -2.75 -17.27
N ILE A 24 5.95 -2.64 -15.96
CA ILE A 24 6.83 -1.93 -15.04
C ILE A 24 8.02 -2.82 -14.71
N VAL A 25 9.19 -2.43 -15.23
CA VAL A 25 10.45 -3.13 -14.99
C VAL A 25 11.24 -2.40 -13.91
N LEU A 26 11.42 -3.02 -12.74
CA LEU A 26 12.26 -2.47 -11.68
C LEU A 26 13.73 -2.78 -11.97
N THR A 27 14.54 -1.75 -12.19
CA THR A 27 16.00 -1.93 -12.31
C THR A 27 16.65 -2.08 -10.94
N GLN A 28 17.87 -2.62 -10.88
CA GLN A 28 18.64 -2.67 -9.62
C GLN A 28 18.83 -1.30 -8.96
N LYS A 29 18.94 -0.24 -9.78
CA LYS A 29 19.01 1.14 -9.28
C LYS A 29 17.71 1.57 -8.63
N ASN A 30 16.55 1.18 -9.17
CA ASN A 30 15.24 1.46 -8.59
C ASN A 30 15.10 0.76 -7.22
N VAL A 31 15.49 -0.53 -7.14
CA VAL A 31 15.47 -1.28 -5.87
C VAL A 31 16.34 -0.60 -4.81
N GLN A 32 17.57 -0.20 -5.18
CA GLN A 32 18.46 0.49 -4.25
C GLN A 32 17.92 1.86 -3.82
N ALA A 33 17.31 2.61 -4.74
CA ALA A 33 16.65 3.88 -4.44
C ALA A 33 15.47 3.68 -3.47
N LEU A 34 14.63 2.66 -3.68
CA LEU A 34 13.51 2.34 -2.80
C LEU A 34 13.98 1.91 -1.40
N ARG A 35 15.02 1.07 -1.31
CA ARG A 35 15.63 0.72 -0.01
C ARG A 35 16.14 1.97 0.73
N THR A 36 16.74 2.90 -0.01
CA THR A 36 17.21 4.17 0.55
C THR A 36 16.04 5.04 1.01
N LEU A 37 14.98 5.13 0.21
CA LEU A 37 13.75 5.85 0.53
C LEU A 37 13.10 5.31 1.80
N PHE A 38 12.94 3.98 1.93
CA PHE A 38 12.41 3.35 3.14
C PHE A 38 13.24 3.69 4.38
N ASN A 39 14.56 3.62 4.28
CA ASN A 39 15.45 3.97 5.39
C ASN A 39 15.32 5.44 5.82
N ILE A 40 15.23 6.36 4.86
CA ILE A 40 15.03 7.79 5.15
C ILE A 40 13.65 8.00 5.77
N ALA A 41 12.61 7.44 5.16
CA ALA A 41 11.24 7.57 5.63
C ALA A 41 11.08 7.06 7.05
N HIS A 42 11.66 5.89 7.36
CA HIS A 42 11.61 5.32 8.70
C HIS A 42 12.41 6.15 9.72
N ARG A 43 13.60 6.66 9.38
CA ARG A 43 14.40 7.49 10.30
C ARG A 43 13.79 8.86 10.57
N LEU A 44 13.08 9.43 9.60
CA LEU A 44 12.52 10.77 9.66
C LEU A 44 11.00 10.78 9.82
N HIS A 45 10.39 9.62 10.10
CA HIS A 45 8.94 9.43 10.17
C HIS A 45 8.19 10.45 11.06
N ASN A 46 8.83 10.94 12.12
CA ASN A 46 8.25 11.92 13.04
C ASN A 46 8.29 13.38 12.55
N VAL A 47 9.03 13.69 11.48
CA VAL A 47 9.26 15.07 11.00
C VAL A 47 9.00 15.28 9.51
N LEU A 48 8.65 14.22 8.77
CA LEU A 48 8.43 14.30 7.31
C LEU A 48 7.31 15.28 6.90
N GLY A 49 6.25 15.38 7.70
CA GLY A 49 5.18 16.35 7.46
C GLY A 49 4.55 16.20 6.05
N PRO A 50 4.33 17.31 5.32
CA PRO A 50 3.78 17.26 3.95
C PRO A 50 4.61 16.43 2.95
N SER A 51 5.89 16.17 3.23
CA SER A 51 6.77 15.38 2.36
C SER A 51 6.33 13.92 2.24
N TRP A 52 5.45 13.45 3.13
CA TRP A 52 4.82 12.13 3.04
C TRP A 52 4.11 11.90 1.70
N VAL A 53 3.56 12.94 1.06
CA VAL A 53 2.87 12.81 -0.23
C VAL A 53 3.79 12.20 -1.29
N LEU A 54 5.01 12.72 -1.45
CA LEU A 54 5.98 12.21 -2.43
C LEU A 54 6.41 10.77 -2.13
N VAL A 55 6.55 10.43 -0.84
CA VAL A 55 6.86 9.06 -0.42
C VAL A 55 5.71 8.13 -0.82
N LEU A 56 4.48 8.50 -0.49
CA LEU A 56 3.29 7.69 -0.74
C LEU A 56 2.95 7.54 -2.22
N GLU A 57 3.16 8.56 -3.04
CA GLU A 57 3.06 8.47 -4.51
C GLU A 57 4.03 7.42 -5.07
N THR A 58 5.26 7.43 -4.57
CA THR A 58 6.28 6.43 -4.95
C THR A 58 5.87 5.03 -4.49
N LEU A 59 5.36 4.89 -3.26
CA LEU A 59 4.94 3.61 -2.71
C LEU A 59 3.67 3.06 -3.39
N SER A 60 2.74 3.91 -3.78
CA SER A 60 1.56 3.51 -4.57
C SER A 60 1.97 3.00 -5.95
N SER A 61 2.96 3.62 -6.57
CA SER A 61 3.54 3.15 -7.83
C SER A 61 4.29 1.83 -7.67
N LEU A 62 5.02 1.66 -6.57
CA LEU A 62 5.68 0.40 -6.22
C LEU A 62 4.67 -0.72 -5.98
N ASP A 63 3.61 -0.47 -5.23
CA ASP A 63 2.57 -1.47 -4.93
C ASP A 63 1.97 -2.03 -6.23
N ARG A 64 1.62 -1.14 -7.16
CA ARG A 64 1.12 -1.53 -8.48
C ARG A 64 2.15 -2.31 -9.31
N ALA A 65 3.43 -2.00 -9.16
CA ALA A 65 4.51 -2.74 -9.81
C ALA A 65 4.69 -4.16 -9.23
N ILE A 66 4.56 -4.33 -7.90
CA ILE A 66 4.65 -5.64 -7.23
C ILE A 66 3.49 -6.54 -7.64
N HIS A 67 2.29 -5.98 -7.77
CA HIS A 67 1.07 -6.74 -8.11
C HIS A 67 0.80 -6.84 -9.62
N SER A 68 1.69 -6.32 -10.48
CA SER A 68 1.52 -6.41 -11.93
C SER A 68 1.81 -7.83 -12.45
N PRO A 69 0.94 -8.42 -13.28
CA PRO A 69 1.14 -9.76 -13.86
C PRO A 69 2.36 -9.86 -14.79
N HIS A 70 3.02 -8.74 -15.11
CA HIS A 70 4.23 -8.68 -15.96
C HIS A 70 5.45 -8.07 -15.24
N ALA A 71 5.44 -8.00 -13.90
CA ALA A 71 6.57 -7.51 -13.13
C ALA A 71 7.84 -8.34 -13.40
N THR A 72 8.86 -7.71 -13.99
CA THR A 72 10.18 -8.31 -14.25
C THR A 72 11.24 -7.30 -13.84
N THR A 73 12.29 -7.69 -13.12
CA THR A 73 13.43 -6.81 -12.88
C THR A 73 14.44 -6.92 -14.04
N GLN A 74 14.90 -5.80 -14.62
CA GLN A 74 15.96 -5.86 -15.63
C GLN A 74 17.33 -5.79 -14.98
N GLU A 75 18.15 -6.80 -15.25
CA GLU A 75 19.59 -6.71 -15.11
C GLU A 75 20.14 -6.00 -16.36
N VAL A 76 20.83 -4.87 -16.18
CA VAL A 76 21.51 -4.19 -17.29
C VAL A 76 22.71 -5.04 -17.69
N SER A 77 22.57 -5.81 -18.77
CA SER A 77 23.67 -6.57 -19.37
C SER A 77 24.68 -5.60 -20.01
N THR A 78 25.72 -5.21 -19.28
CA THR A 78 26.98 -4.85 -19.93
C THR A 78 27.55 -6.14 -20.54
N SER A 79 27.73 -6.13 -21.85
CA SER A 79 28.13 -7.26 -22.69
C SER A 79 29.30 -8.10 -22.13
N VAL A 80 28.98 -9.19 -21.43
CA VAL A 80 29.84 -10.38 -21.30
C VAL A 80 28.94 -11.62 -21.24
N PRO A 81 29.02 -12.55 -22.20
CA PRO A 81 28.21 -13.76 -22.14
C PRO A 81 28.86 -14.78 -21.21
N ARG A 82 28.35 -14.91 -19.98
CA ARG A 82 28.57 -16.10 -19.15
C ARG A 82 27.34 -16.45 -18.32
N LEU A 83 26.90 -17.68 -18.56
CA LEU A 83 26.18 -18.61 -17.69
C LEU A 83 24.88 -18.12 -17.02
N THR A 84 23.81 -18.85 -17.35
CA THR A 84 22.73 -19.32 -16.45
C THR A 84 22.76 -18.83 -15.00
N THR A 85 21.57 -18.49 -14.45
CA THR A 85 21.19 -18.05 -13.07
C THR A 85 20.94 -16.52 -13.02
N THR A 86 19.84 -15.91 -12.56
CA THR A 86 18.87 -16.23 -11.47
C THR A 86 17.51 -15.52 -11.67
N SER A 87 16.44 -16.22 -12.10
CA SER A 87 15.05 -15.75 -11.85
C SER A 87 14.69 -15.76 -10.35
N SER A 88 15.49 -16.46 -9.53
CA SER A 88 15.36 -16.53 -8.08
C SER A 88 15.73 -15.25 -7.32
N GLY A 89 16.58 -14.37 -7.87
CA GLY A 89 16.94 -13.10 -7.24
C GLY A 89 15.81 -12.06 -7.31
N GLN A 90 15.07 -12.06 -8.41
CA GLN A 90 14.01 -11.08 -8.69
C GLN A 90 12.85 -11.18 -7.69
N TYR A 91 12.40 -12.40 -7.40
CA TYR A 91 11.36 -12.66 -6.40
C TYR A 91 11.80 -12.29 -4.98
N SER A 92 13.11 -12.37 -4.68
CA SER A 92 13.65 -12.00 -3.37
C SER A 92 13.64 -10.48 -3.14
N ASP A 93 13.87 -9.68 -4.17
CA ASP A 93 13.83 -8.22 -4.03
C ASP A 93 12.41 -7.69 -3.85
N PHE A 94 11.43 -8.23 -4.58
CA PHE A 94 10.02 -7.86 -4.40
C PHE A 94 9.50 -8.23 -3.01
N SER A 95 9.86 -9.40 -2.47
CA SER A 95 9.46 -9.78 -1.12
C SER A 95 10.12 -8.90 -0.05
N ILE A 96 11.39 -8.52 -0.23
CA ILE A 96 12.08 -7.56 0.63
C ILE A 96 11.39 -6.19 0.57
N LEU A 97 11.11 -5.66 -0.61
CA LEU A 97 10.46 -4.35 -0.78
C LEU A 97 9.03 -4.35 -0.22
N SER A 98 8.28 -5.43 -0.43
CA SER A 98 6.95 -5.61 0.15
C SER A 98 7.00 -5.65 1.69
N SER A 99 7.98 -6.38 2.25
CA SER A 99 8.21 -6.42 3.70
C SER A 99 8.57 -5.03 4.26
N LEU A 100 9.50 -4.31 3.63
CA LEU A 100 9.86 -2.93 4.02
C LEU A 100 8.66 -1.98 3.94
N ASN A 101 7.81 -2.15 2.92
CA ASN A 101 6.60 -1.37 2.76
C ASN A 101 5.64 -1.59 3.92
N SER A 102 5.35 -2.86 4.27
CA SER A 102 4.50 -3.20 5.41
C SER A 102 5.08 -2.70 6.74
N GLN A 103 6.39 -2.91 6.95
CA GLN A 103 7.09 -2.48 8.17
C GLN A 103 7.02 -0.95 8.37
N LEU A 104 7.03 -0.17 7.29
CA LEU A 104 6.88 1.29 7.38
C LEU A 104 5.55 1.68 8.04
N PHE A 105 4.44 1.06 7.64
CA PHE A 105 3.12 1.36 8.20
C PHE A 105 2.92 0.72 9.58
N GLU A 106 3.47 -0.46 9.83
CA GLU A 106 3.50 -1.08 11.16
C GLU A 106 4.24 -0.18 12.17
N SER A 107 5.36 0.44 11.75
CA SER A 107 6.12 1.38 12.58
C SER A 107 5.36 2.66 12.96
N SER A 108 4.16 2.90 12.40
CA SER A 108 3.30 4.01 12.81
C SER A 108 2.89 3.93 14.28
N ALA A 109 2.86 2.73 14.88
CA ALA A 109 2.63 2.54 16.31
C ALA A 109 3.65 3.31 17.18
N LEU A 110 4.87 3.51 16.68
CA LEU A 110 5.98 4.20 17.37
C LEU A 110 6.09 5.68 17.02
N MET A 111 5.30 6.18 16.08
CA MET A 111 5.31 7.59 15.69
C MET A 111 4.62 8.46 16.73
N ASN A 112 4.89 9.76 16.72
CA ASN A 112 4.10 10.74 17.47
C ASN A 112 2.72 10.91 16.81
N ILE A 113 1.70 11.22 17.61
CA ILE A 113 0.32 11.35 17.11
C ILE A 113 0.19 12.37 15.97
N SER A 114 0.94 13.48 16.03
CA SER A 114 0.97 14.51 14.98
C SER A 114 1.56 13.98 13.67
N ALA A 115 2.58 13.12 13.74
CA ALA A 115 3.19 12.49 12.59
C ALA A 115 2.26 11.46 11.94
N VAL A 116 1.55 10.65 12.74
CA VAL A 116 0.51 9.73 12.24
C VAL A 116 -0.60 10.51 11.53
N LYS A 117 -1.08 11.61 12.13
CA LYS A 117 -2.07 12.49 11.48
C LYS A 117 -1.55 13.09 10.18
N SER A 118 -0.28 13.48 10.11
CA SER A 118 0.33 13.97 8.87
C SER A 118 0.41 12.88 7.80
N LEU A 119 0.76 11.65 8.17
CA LEU A 119 0.79 10.50 7.28
C LEU A 119 -0.61 10.17 6.72
N LEU A 120 -1.62 10.12 7.60
CA LEU A 120 -3.03 9.96 7.20
C LEU A 120 -3.50 11.09 6.29
N SER A 121 -3.10 12.34 6.57
CA SER A 121 -3.46 13.49 5.73
C SER A 121 -2.89 13.36 4.33
N ALA A 122 -1.65 12.86 4.21
CA ALA A 122 -1.02 12.62 2.92
C ALA A 122 -1.69 11.46 2.15
N LEU A 123 -2.16 10.40 2.84
CA LEU A 123 -2.95 9.33 2.22
C LEU A 123 -4.31 9.83 1.71
N CYS A 124 -5.01 10.66 2.49
CA CYS A 124 -6.25 11.31 2.05
C CYS A 124 -6.00 12.15 0.79
N GLN A 125 -4.94 12.97 0.78
CA GLN A 125 -4.57 13.78 -0.38
C GLN A 125 -4.29 12.93 -1.62
N LEU A 126 -3.51 11.86 -1.49
CA LEU A 126 -3.22 10.94 -2.59
C LEU A 126 -4.51 10.32 -3.17
N SER A 127 -5.43 9.92 -2.31
CA SER A 127 -6.74 9.40 -2.71
C SER A 127 -7.58 10.46 -3.44
N HIS A 128 -7.64 11.70 -2.93
CA HIS A 128 -8.42 12.78 -3.55
C HIS A 128 -7.86 13.23 -4.90
N GLN A 129 -6.53 13.29 -5.05
CA GLN A 129 -5.89 13.64 -6.33
C GLN A 129 -6.34 12.68 -7.44
N CYS A 130 -6.42 11.39 -7.14
CA CYS A 130 -6.89 10.38 -8.08
C CYS A 130 -8.38 10.54 -8.47
N MET A 131 -9.19 11.14 -7.59
CA MET A 131 -10.61 11.42 -7.86
C MET A 131 -10.80 12.66 -8.74
N LEU A 132 -10.00 13.71 -8.54
CA LEU A 132 -10.17 15.02 -9.18
C LEU A 132 -9.59 15.07 -10.60
N ASP A 133 -8.53 14.32 -10.91
CA ASP A 133 -7.75 14.42 -12.16
C ASP A 133 -8.44 13.88 -13.44
N THR A 134 -9.77 13.98 -13.55
CA THR A 134 -10.54 13.45 -14.69
C THR A 134 -10.35 14.26 -16.00
N SER A 135 -9.69 15.42 -15.96
CA SER A 135 -9.74 16.40 -17.05
C SER A 135 -8.47 16.63 -17.89
N SER A 136 -7.32 16.02 -17.56
CA SER A 136 -6.11 16.17 -18.39
C SER A 136 -5.84 14.93 -19.24
N GLY A 137 -5.88 15.07 -20.57
CA GLY A 137 -5.68 13.99 -21.56
C GLY A 137 -4.31 13.30 -21.59
N PHE A 138 -3.49 13.53 -20.55
CA PHE A 138 -2.18 12.90 -20.33
C PHE A 138 -2.08 12.22 -18.93
N GLY A 139 -3.20 12.09 -18.22
CA GLY A 139 -3.25 11.54 -16.86
C GLY A 139 -3.23 10.01 -16.78
N PRO A 140 -2.99 9.45 -15.58
CA PRO A 140 -3.01 8.01 -15.34
C PRO A 140 -4.36 7.40 -15.72
N SER A 141 -4.36 6.13 -16.14
CA SER A 141 -5.59 5.43 -16.51
C SER A 141 -6.57 5.36 -15.34
N THR A 142 -7.86 5.16 -15.64
CA THR A 142 -8.89 4.95 -14.61
C THR A 142 -8.56 3.77 -13.69
N SER A 143 -7.92 2.71 -14.22
CA SER A 143 -7.43 1.55 -13.45
C SER A 143 -6.28 1.90 -12.50
N GLN A 144 -5.39 2.82 -12.89
CA GLN A 144 -4.30 3.27 -12.02
C GLN A 144 -4.83 4.16 -10.88
N LYS A 145 -5.80 5.03 -11.18
CA LYS A 145 -6.47 5.87 -10.17
C LYS A 145 -7.18 5.06 -9.11
N ILE A 146 -7.97 4.05 -9.51
CA ILE A 146 -8.65 3.16 -8.56
C ILE A 146 -7.63 2.37 -7.72
N GLY A 147 -6.51 1.94 -8.32
CA GLY A 147 -5.42 1.28 -7.60
C GLY A 147 -4.78 2.17 -6.53
N SER A 148 -4.52 3.45 -6.83
CA SER A 148 -3.97 4.39 -5.86
C SER A 148 -4.95 4.74 -4.73
N ILE A 149 -6.25 4.77 -5.02
CA ILE A 149 -7.28 4.90 -3.97
C ILE A 149 -7.31 3.65 -3.08
N SER A 150 -7.30 2.45 -3.67
CA SER A 150 -7.23 1.17 -2.92
C SER A 150 -6.02 1.13 -2.00
N PHE A 151 -4.84 1.44 -2.55
CA PHE A 151 -3.61 1.56 -1.78
C PHE A 151 -3.78 2.50 -0.58
N SER A 152 -4.37 3.67 -0.80
CA SER A 152 -4.57 4.66 0.26
C SER A 152 -5.47 4.11 1.37
N VAL A 153 -6.62 3.51 1.00
CA VAL A 153 -7.57 2.92 1.94
C VAL A 153 -6.92 1.79 2.76
N GLU A 154 -6.24 0.86 2.11
CA GLU A 154 -5.56 -0.26 2.77
C GLU A 154 -4.51 0.22 3.76
N ARG A 155 -3.70 1.23 3.38
CA ARG A 155 -2.69 1.78 4.29
C ARG A 155 -3.32 2.55 5.46
N MET A 156 -4.46 3.22 5.26
CA MET A 156 -5.21 3.86 6.35
C MET A 156 -5.73 2.82 7.36
N ILE A 157 -6.27 1.69 6.89
CA ILE A 157 -6.67 0.57 7.76
C ILE A 157 -5.46 0.03 8.52
N SER A 158 -4.35 -0.23 7.82
CA SER A 158 -3.11 -0.72 8.45
C SER A 158 -2.62 0.23 9.55
N ILE A 159 -2.61 1.54 9.32
CA ILE A 159 -2.24 2.54 10.33
C ILE A 159 -3.22 2.50 11.50
N LEU A 160 -4.53 2.44 11.25
CA LEU A 160 -5.55 2.41 12.30
C LEU A 160 -5.36 1.20 13.22
N VAL A 161 -5.21 0.00 12.64
CA VAL A 161 -5.02 -1.26 13.38
C VAL A 161 -3.73 -1.23 14.21
N ASN A 162 -2.65 -0.65 13.69
CA ASN A 162 -1.40 -0.52 14.45
C ASN A 162 -1.45 0.57 15.55
N ASN A 163 -2.49 1.40 15.56
CA ASN A 163 -2.65 2.49 16.51
C ASN A 163 -3.92 2.36 17.37
N LEU A 164 -4.46 1.14 17.55
CA LEU A 164 -5.66 0.90 18.35
C LEU A 164 -5.58 1.46 19.78
N HIS A 165 -4.40 1.35 20.41
CA HIS A 165 -4.09 1.91 21.72
C HIS A 165 -4.28 3.44 21.85
N ARG A 166 -4.44 4.15 20.72
CA ARG A 166 -4.66 5.60 20.65
C ARG A 166 -5.55 5.95 19.46
N VAL A 167 -6.60 5.18 19.26
CA VAL A 167 -7.49 5.30 18.10
C VAL A 167 -8.31 6.59 18.08
N LEU A 168 -8.76 7.08 19.25
CA LEU A 168 -9.67 8.23 19.36
C LEU A 168 -9.22 9.46 18.55
N PRO A 169 -7.97 9.95 18.68
CA PRO A 169 -7.51 11.10 17.91
C PRO A 169 -7.38 10.87 16.39
N LEU A 170 -7.37 9.62 15.94
CA LEU A 170 -7.18 9.22 14.54
C LEU A 170 -8.50 8.88 13.83
N TRP A 171 -9.49 8.46 14.61
CA TRP A 171 -10.77 7.90 14.14
C TRP A 171 -11.48 8.80 13.13
N ASP A 172 -11.77 10.05 13.51
CA ASP A 172 -12.56 10.98 12.68
C ASP A 172 -11.90 11.23 11.32
N GLN A 173 -10.57 11.23 11.28
CA GLN A 173 -9.84 11.44 10.04
C GLN A 173 -9.96 10.22 9.11
N VAL A 174 -9.80 9.01 9.64
CA VAL A 174 -9.89 7.78 8.86
C VAL A 174 -11.32 7.53 8.38
N VAL A 175 -12.28 7.54 9.30
CA VAL A 175 -13.69 7.31 9.01
C VAL A 175 -14.27 8.43 8.15
N GLY A 176 -13.89 9.68 8.40
CA GLY A 176 -14.30 10.81 7.57
C GLY A 176 -13.92 10.63 6.11
N HIS A 177 -12.72 10.12 5.83
CA HIS A 177 -12.31 9.81 4.45
C HIS A 177 -13.11 8.65 3.85
N PHE A 178 -13.33 7.57 4.60
CA PHE A 178 -14.11 6.43 4.11
C PHE A 178 -15.57 6.81 3.85
N LEU A 179 -16.18 7.65 4.68
CA LEU A 179 -17.54 8.16 4.44
C LEU A 179 -17.60 9.02 3.16
N GLN A 180 -16.58 9.84 2.88
CA GLN A 180 -16.49 10.56 1.61
C GLN A 180 -16.39 9.60 0.42
N LEU A 181 -15.62 8.52 0.54
CA LEU A 181 -15.53 7.48 -0.48
C LEU A 181 -16.87 6.72 -0.65
N ALA A 182 -17.61 6.50 0.43
CA ALA A 182 -18.91 5.86 0.41
C ALA A 182 -19.99 6.70 -0.31
N ASP A 183 -19.80 8.02 -0.42
CA ASP A 183 -20.69 8.92 -1.16
C ASP A 183 -20.30 9.10 -2.65
N ASN A 184 -19.32 8.33 -3.15
CA ASN A 184 -18.90 8.45 -4.54
C ASN A 184 -19.93 7.89 -5.54
N SER A 185 -20.00 8.49 -6.74
CA SER A 185 -20.85 7.97 -7.83
C SER A 185 -20.40 6.59 -8.33
N ASN A 186 -19.12 6.25 -8.18
CA ASN A 186 -18.56 4.95 -8.55
C ASN A 186 -18.90 3.86 -7.50
N GLN A 187 -19.67 2.84 -7.91
CA GLN A 187 -20.11 1.75 -7.04
C GLN A 187 -18.96 0.93 -6.43
N ASN A 188 -17.86 0.72 -7.17
CA ASN A 188 -16.73 -0.03 -6.65
C ASN A 188 -16.03 0.70 -5.51
N LEU A 189 -15.91 2.03 -5.62
CA LEU A 189 -15.37 2.87 -4.55
C LEU A 189 -16.27 2.85 -3.31
N ARG A 190 -17.59 2.92 -3.50
CA ARG A 190 -18.54 2.82 -2.38
C ARG A 190 -18.42 1.50 -1.65
N ASN A 191 -18.40 0.38 -2.39
CA ASN A 191 -18.29 -0.94 -1.78
C ASN A 191 -16.97 -1.10 -1.00
N MET A 192 -15.85 -0.67 -1.59
CA MET A 192 -14.54 -0.68 -0.93
C MET A 192 -14.55 0.16 0.36
N ALA A 193 -15.19 1.32 0.34
CA ALA A 193 -15.29 2.20 1.51
C ALA A 193 -16.15 1.58 2.63
N LEU A 194 -17.25 0.93 2.28
CA LEU A 194 -18.11 0.24 3.25
C LEU A 194 -17.39 -0.95 3.89
N ASP A 195 -16.63 -1.71 3.11
CA ASP A 195 -15.79 -2.80 3.61
C ASP A 195 -14.69 -2.27 4.54
N ALA A 196 -14.03 -1.17 4.16
CA ALA A 196 -13.03 -0.51 5.01
C ALA A 196 -13.60 0.00 6.33
N LEU A 197 -14.84 0.50 6.33
CA LEU A 197 -15.56 0.90 7.54
C LEU A 197 -15.86 -0.30 8.43
N ASP A 198 -16.36 -1.40 7.86
CA ASP A 198 -16.64 -2.63 8.59
C ASP A 198 -15.37 -3.18 9.27
N GLN A 199 -14.27 -3.28 8.51
CA GLN A 199 -12.96 -3.70 9.03
C GLN A 199 -12.48 -2.79 10.16
N SER A 200 -12.64 -1.47 10.01
CA SER A 200 -12.21 -0.49 11.02
C SER A 200 -13.01 -0.61 12.31
N ILE A 201 -14.34 -0.75 12.21
CA ILE A 201 -15.24 -0.93 13.35
C ILE A 201 -14.92 -2.26 14.05
N CYS A 202 -14.80 -3.34 13.30
CA CYS A 202 -14.46 -4.66 13.84
C CYS A 202 -13.10 -4.66 14.56
N ALA A 203 -12.10 -3.98 14.01
CA ALA A 203 -10.79 -3.87 14.65
C ALA A 203 -10.84 -3.13 15.99
N VAL A 204 -11.57 -2.01 16.06
CA VAL A 204 -11.70 -1.23 17.29
C VAL A 204 -12.48 -2.00 18.36
N LEU A 205 -13.65 -2.56 18.01
CA LEU A 205 -14.46 -3.34 18.95
C LEU A 205 -13.78 -4.65 19.39
N GLY A 206 -13.01 -5.27 18.50
CA GLY A 206 -12.21 -6.45 18.81
C GLY A 206 -11.08 -6.17 19.80
N SER A 207 -10.53 -4.95 19.80
CA SER A 207 -9.45 -4.55 20.70
C SER A 207 -9.89 -4.52 22.17
N GLU A 208 -11.11 -4.05 22.45
CA GLU A 208 -11.62 -3.93 23.83
C GLU A 208 -11.73 -5.31 24.51
N LYS A 209 -12.13 -6.34 23.74
CA LYS A 209 -12.23 -7.72 24.24
C LYS A 209 -10.88 -8.33 24.63
N SER A 210 -9.78 -7.87 24.05
CA SER A 210 -8.44 -8.39 24.34
C SER A 210 -7.81 -7.76 25.60
N GLU A 211 -8.17 -6.52 25.94
CA GLU A 211 -7.66 -5.84 27.14
C GLU A 211 -8.27 -6.42 28.43
N ASP A 212 -9.58 -6.72 28.43
CA ASP A 212 -10.30 -7.29 29.58
C ASP A 212 -9.72 -8.66 30.04
N HIS A 213 -9.28 -9.50 29.11
CA HIS A 213 -8.68 -10.80 29.44
C HIS A 213 -7.29 -10.72 30.07
N THR A 214 -6.58 -9.60 29.87
CA THR A 214 -5.25 -9.39 30.47
C THR A 214 -5.36 -8.78 31.87
N SER A 215 -6.32 -7.88 32.08
CA SER A 215 -6.58 -7.29 33.41
C SER A 215 -7.16 -8.31 34.39
N SER A 216 -7.98 -9.27 33.93
CA SER A 216 -8.58 -10.29 34.78
C SER A 216 -7.58 -11.35 35.30
N ARG A 217 -6.40 -11.50 34.68
CA ARG A 217 -5.36 -12.45 35.11
C ARG A 217 -4.36 -11.89 36.13
N SER A 218 -4.33 -10.58 36.32
CA SER A 218 -3.47 -9.91 37.31
C SER A 218 -4.03 -9.94 38.73
N ASP A 219 -5.35 -10.05 38.90
CA ASP A 219 -5.99 -10.05 40.23
C ASP A 219 -5.99 -11.42 40.93
N ASP A 220 -5.79 -12.51 40.19
CA ASP A 220 -5.81 -13.87 40.74
C ASP A 220 -4.48 -14.31 41.36
N ASN A 221 -3.40 -13.54 41.18
CA ASN A 221 -2.06 -13.91 41.66
C ASN A 221 -1.61 -13.15 42.93
N SER A 222 -2.53 -12.46 43.62
CA SER A 222 -2.23 -11.67 44.83
C SER A 222 -2.79 -12.23 46.15
N GLN A 223 -3.38 -13.44 46.15
CA GLN A 223 -3.98 -14.01 47.37
C GLN A 223 -3.23 -15.15 48.06
N ASP A 224 -2.02 -15.54 47.64
CA ASP A 224 -1.38 -16.76 48.18
C ASP A 224 -0.07 -16.55 48.96
N VAL A 225 0.03 -15.47 49.74
CA VAL A 225 1.09 -15.32 50.77
C VAL A 225 0.50 -14.71 52.04
N ARG A 226 -0.24 -15.52 52.80
CA ARG A 226 -0.38 -15.41 54.26
C ARG A 226 -1.26 -16.56 54.75
N THR A 227 -0.63 -17.62 55.27
CA THR A 227 -0.91 -18.22 56.59
C THR A 227 -0.11 -19.52 56.71
N SER A 228 1.14 -19.38 57.13
CA SER A 228 1.90 -20.47 57.76
C SER A 228 2.24 -19.99 59.17
N ALA A 229 1.40 -20.33 60.15
CA ALA A 229 1.74 -20.51 61.56
C ALA A 229 0.46 -20.75 62.37
N PHE A 230 0.30 -21.96 62.89
CA PHE A 230 0.04 -22.29 64.30
C PHE A 230 -0.76 -23.60 64.44
N PHE A 231 -0.12 -24.53 65.16
CA PHE A 231 -0.51 -25.86 65.63
C PHE A 231 -0.62 -26.99 64.60
#